data_AF-A0A2E3L072-F1
#
_entry.id   AF-A0A2E3L072-F1
#
_cell.length_a   1.000
_cell.length_b   1.000
_cell.length_c   1.000
_cell.angle_alpha   90.00
_cell.angle_beta   90.00
_cell.angle_gamma   90.00
#
_symmetry.space_group_name_H-M   'P 1'
#
loop_
_entity.id
_entity.type
_entity.pdbx_description
1 polymer ?
#
loop_
_entity_poly.entity_id
_entity_poly.type
_entity_poly.pdbx_seq_one_letter_code
_entity_poly.pdbx_strand_id
1 'polypeptide(L)'
;GFPDETREQVLKTANMARDLDLDDFSLSLVSPLPGTPLYDECNDRELLTETYDADDVRYALSHIRHRDISGDELADIRSDYWRENKEKWIERQHQRGKEVHRTYESIEDYSETGFANKPGAN
;
A
#
# COMPACT_ATOMS: atom_id res chain seq x y z
N GLY A 1 5.73 10.21 5.81
CA GLY A 1 5.63 11.67 5.78
C GLY A 1 5.08 12.29 7.04
N PHE A 2 5.33 11.74 8.24
CA PHE A 2 5.07 12.50 9.47
C PHE A 2 6.11 13.62 9.66
N PRO A 3 5.81 14.66 10.46
CA PRO A 3 6.83 15.60 10.90
C PRO A 3 8.04 14.85 11.46
N ASP A 4 9.24 15.32 11.13
CA ASP A 4 10.51 14.76 11.57
C ASP A 4 10.83 13.32 11.10
N GLU A 5 9.95 12.68 10.34
CA GLU A 5 10.23 11.37 9.75
C GLU A 5 11.33 11.51 8.68
N THR A 6 12.37 10.69 8.79
CA THR A 6 13.51 10.70 7.89
C THR A 6 13.28 9.82 6.66
N ARG A 7 14.03 10.09 5.60
CA ARG A 7 14.07 9.24 4.40
C ARG A 7 14.36 7.77 4.73
N GLU A 8 15.27 7.53 5.67
CA GLU A 8 15.62 6.17 6.11
C GLU A 8 14.43 5.47 6.78
N GLN A 9 13.70 6.18 7.65
CA GLN A 9 12.51 5.64 8.32
C GLN A 9 11.38 5.32 7.33
N VAL A 10 11.15 6.20 6.35
CA VAL A 10 10.20 5.98 5.27
C VAL A 10 10.54 4.70 4.52
N LEU A 11 11.79 4.55 4.07
CA LEU A 11 12.24 3.37 3.34
C LEU A 11 12.19 2.11 4.20
N LYS A 12 12.55 2.20 5.49
CA LYS A 12 12.46 1.07 6.41
C LYS A 12 11.02 0.57 6.52
N THR A 13 10.05 1.48 6.64
CA THR A 13 8.62 1.15 6.71
C THR A 13 8.11 0.56 5.39
N ALA A 14 8.48 1.15 4.25
CA ALA A 14 8.08 0.63 2.94
C ALA A 14 8.65 -0.77 2.68
N ASN A 15 9.93 -0.99 2.98
CA ASN A 15 10.58 -2.31 2.89
C ASN A 15 9.89 -3.32 3.82
N MET A 16 9.60 -2.95 5.07
CA MET A 16 8.88 -3.82 5.99
C MET A 16 7.52 -4.25 5.41
N ALA A 17 6.73 -3.32 4.88
CA ALA A 17 5.43 -3.65 4.28
C ALA A 17 5.57 -4.60 3.08
N ARG A 18 6.58 -4.38 2.23
CA ARG A 18 6.89 -5.23 1.06
C ARG A 18 7.33 -6.63 1.45
N ASP A 19 8.09 -6.76 2.54
CA ASP A 19 8.76 -8.00 2.94
C ASP A 19 7.86 -8.91 3.81
N LEU A 20 6.72 -8.38 4.29
CA LEU A 20 5.70 -9.18 4.96
C LEU A 20 4.89 -10.01 3.96
N ASP A 21 4.49 -11.22 4.37
CA ASP A 21 3.62 -12.11 3.60
C ASP A 21 2.15 -11.67 3.76
N LEU A 22 1.80 -10.55 3.12
CA LEU A 22 0.46 -9.96 3.13
C LEU A 22 -0.28 -10.25 1.83
N ASP A 23 -1.59 -10.47 1.92
CA ASP A 23 -2.47 -10.57 0.74
C ASP A 23 -2.44 -9.29 -0.11
N ASP A 24 -2.38 -8.14 0.56
CA ASP A 24 -2.30 -6.80 -0.01
C ASP A 24 -1.80 -5.79 1.05
N PHE A 25 -1.22 -4.67 0.62
CA PHE A 25 -0.90 -3.53 1.47
C PHE A 25 -1.04 -2.20 0.72
N SER A 26 -1.26 -1.12 1.47
CA SER A 26 -1.26 0.24 0.94
C SER A 26 -0.43 1.16 1.83
N LEU A 27 0.26 2.10 1.18
CA LEU A 27 0.99 3.16 1.83
C LEU A 27 0.26 4.47 1.59
N SER A 28 0.21 5.33 2.61
CA SER A 28 -0.44 6.64 2.55
C SER A 28 0.49 7.68 3.17
N LEU A 29 0.46 8.88 2.62
CA LEU A 29 1.12 10.04 3.21
C LEU A 29 0.13 10.73 4.15
N VAL A 30 0.60 11.06 5.34
CA VAL A 30 -0.25 11.69 6.35
C VAL A 30 -0.65 13.08 5.89
N SER A 31 -1.89 13.45 6.18
CA SER A 31 -2.43 14.76 5.92
C SER A 31 -2.83 15.39 7.26
N PRO A 32 -2.28 16.56 7.62
CA PRO A 32 -2.66 17.24 8.85
C PRO A 32 -4.10 17.75 8.69
N LEU A 33 -5.02 17.33 9.54
CA LEU A 33 -6.44 17.72 9.43
C LEU A 33 -6.77 18.78 10.48
N PRO A 34 -7.49 19.86 10.12
CA PRO A 34 -7.85 20.90 11.09
C PRO A 34 -8.57 20.32 12.32
N GLY A 35 -8.16 20.78 13.50
CA GLY A 35 -8.68 20.26 14.78
C GLY A 35 -7.96 19.00 15.30
N THR A 36 -6.91 18.53 14.63
CA THR A 36 -6.01 17.49 15.14
C THR A 36 -4.74 18.09 15.75
N PRO A 37 -4.14 17.45 16.77
CA PRO A 37 -2.86 17.91 17.33
C PRO A 37 -1.74 17.98 16.27
N LEU A 38 -1.79 17.12 15.26
CA LEU A 38 -0.84 17.13 14.16
C LEU A 38 -0.97 18.41 13.32
N TYR A 39 -2.19 18.87 13.07
CA TYR A 39 -2.41 20.12 12.35
C TYR A 39 -1.89 21.32 13.15
N ASP A 40 -2.19 21.37 14.45
CA ASP A 40 -1.70 22.44 15.33
C ASP A 40 -0.16 22.46 15.32
N GLU A 41 0.48 21.29 15.45
CA GLU A 41 1.93 21.16 15.36
C GLU A 41 2.48 21.62 13.99
N CYS A 42 1.89 21.18 12.89
CA CYS A 42 2.33 21.57 11.55
C CYS A 42 2.14 23.07 11.29
N ASN A 43 1.07 23.67 11.82
CA ASN A 43 0.80 25.09 11.68
C ASN A 43 1.76 25.93 12.53
N ASP A 44 1.96 25.57 13.80
CA ASP A 44 2.85 26.28 14.73
C ASP A 44 4.32 26.25 14.29
N ARG A 45 4.72 25.18 13.58
CA ARG A 45 6.07 24.97 13.05
C ARG A 45 6.22 25.39 11.58
N GLU A 46 5.20 25.97 10.96
CA GLU A 46 5.19 26.38 9.54
C GLU A 46 5.55 25.24 8.55
N LEU A 47 5.14 24.01 8.87
CA LEU A 47 5.44 22.82 8.08
C LEU A 47 4.48 22.61 6.90
N LEU A 48 3.30 23.25 6.90
CA LEU A 48 2.31 23.07 5.84
C LEU A 48 2.79 23.64 4.50
N THR A 49 2.74 22.86 3.42
CA THR A 49 3.09 23.33 2.08
C THR A 49 2.11 24.40 1.58
N GLU A 50 2.54 25.22 0.62
CA GLU A 50 1.67 26.26 0.03
C GLU A 50 0.46 25.68 -0.70
N THR A 51 0.56 24.43 -1.14
CA THR A 51 -0.49 23.66 -1.80
C THR A 51 -1.43 22.94 -0.84
N TYR A 52 -1.22 23.07 0.48
CA TYR A 52 -2.09 22.44 1.46
C TYR A 52 -3.50 23.02 1.40
N ASP A 53 -4.47 22.16 1.12
CA ASP A 53 -5.90 22.46 1.18
C ASP A 53 -6.59 21.40 2.04
N ALA A 54 -7.24 21.84 3.12
CA ALA A 54 -7.96 20.95 4.02
C ALA A 54 -9.22 20.35 3.38
N ASP A 55 -9.75 20.96 2.31
CA ASP A 55 -10.92 20.50 1.58
C ASP A 55 -10.56 19.58 0.38
N ASP A 56 -9.30 19.60 -0.13
CA ASP A 56 -8.77 18.69 -1.17
C ASP A 56 -7.62 17.82 -0.64
N VAL A 57 -7.91 16.99 0.36
CA VAL A 57 -6.91 16.10 0.96
C VAL A 57 -6.59 14.92 0.04
N ARG A 58 -5.31 14.81 -0.35
CA ARG A 58 -4.80 13.69 -1.15
C ARG A 58 -3.75 12.89 -0.40
N TYR A 59 -4.12 11.69 0.06
CA TYR A 59 -3.23 10.75 0.76
C TYR A 59 -2.09 10.16 -0.11
N ALA A 60 -2.05 10.50 -1.39
CA ALA A 60 -0.97 10.17 -2.31
C ALA A 60 0.12 11.25 -2.36
N LEU A 61 -0.15 12.46 -1.84
CA LEU A 61 0.75 13.60 -1.85
C LEU A 61 1.15 13.99 -0.43
N SER A 62 2.35 14.53 -0.27
CA SER A 62 2.75 15.14 0.99
C SER A 62 2.38 16.61 1.00
N HIS A 63 1.72 17.05 2.07
CA HIS A 63 1.47 18.47 2.35
C HIS A 63 2.27 19.00 3.54
N ILE A 64 3.26 18.22 3.98
CA ILE A 64 4.15 18.56 5.09
C ILE A 64 5.56 18.69 4.52
N ARG A 65 6.27 19.76 4.89
CA ARG A 65 7.69 19.95 4.59
C ARG A 65 8.53 19.03 5.47
N HIS A 66 9.46 18.30 4.86
CA HIS A 66 10.44 17.48 5.57
C HIS A 66 11.86 18.00 5.36
N ARG A 67 12.76 17.61 6.26
CA ARG A 67 14.14 18.11 6.28
C ARG A 67 15.04 17.45 5.24
N ASP A 68 14.85 16.16 5.01
CA ASP A 68 15.79 15.29 4.26
C ASP A 68 15.13 14.53 3.10
N ILE A 69 13.85 14.77 2.83
CA ILE A 69 13.10 14.16 1.72
C ILE A 69 12.09 15.17 1.17
N SER A 70 11.90 15.21 -0.15
CA SER A 70 10.87 16.07 -0.74
C SER A 70 9.48 15.41 -0.69
N GLY A 71 8.43 16.22 -0.81
CA GLY A 71 7.07 15.70 -0.94
C GLY A 71 6.87 14.84 -2.19
N ASP A 72 7.54 15.21 -3.29
CA ASP A 72 7.54 14.44 -4.54
C ASP A 72 8.25 13.09 -4.36
N GLU A 73 9.40 13.06 -3.70
CA GLU A 73 10.12 11.81 -3.44
C GLU A 73 9.32 10.88 -2.54
N LEU A 74 8.58 11.41 -1.55
CA LEU A 74 7.64 10.62 -0.75
C LEU A 74 6.51 10.01 -1.61
N ALA A 75 5.97 10.79 -2.54
CA ALA A 75 4.92 10.34 -3.45
C ALA A 75 5.43 9.27 -4.42
N ASP A 76 6.66 9.42 -4.91
CA ASP A 76 7.34 8.46 -5.77
C ASP A 76 7.58 7.13 -5.04
N ILE A 77 8.18 7.16 -3.84
CA ILE A 77 8.38 5.95 -3.02
C ILE A 77 7.05 5.24 -2.79
N ARG A 78 6.00 5.96 -2.38
CA ARG A 78 4.67 5.38 -2.19
C ARG A 78 4.16 4.71 -3.46
N SER A 79 4.27 5.39 -4.61
CA SER A 79 3.73 4.94 -5.89
C SER A 79 4.48 3.73 -6.44
N ASP A 80 5.79 3.67 -6.25
CA ASP A 80 6.64 2.56 -6.65
C ASP A 80 6.27 1.27 -5.89
N TYR A 81 6.21 1.34 -4.56
CA TYR A 81 5.82 0.19 -3.73
C TYR A 81 4.39 -0.28 -4.00
N TRP A 82 3.48 0.67 -4.23
CA TRP A 82 2.10 0.34 -4.61
C TRP A 82 2.06 -0.38 -5.96
N ARG A 83 2.81 0.09 -6.96
CA ARG A 83 2.87 -0.53 -8.29
C ARG A 83 3.43 -1.94 -8.22
N GLU A 84 4.55 -2.13 -7.53
CA GLU A 84 5.15 -3.45 -7.30
C GLU A 84 4.18 -4.42 -6.63
N ASN A 85 3.50 -3.98 -5.56
CA ASN A 85 2.52 -4.81 -4.87
C ASN A 85 1.30 -5.12 -5.76
N LYS A 86 0.84 -4.15 -6.56
CA LYS A 86 -0.28 -4.34 -7.48
C LYS A 86 0.04 -5.35 -8.57
N GLU A 87 1.25 -5.32 -9.13
CA GLU A 87 1.72 -6.30 -10.11
C GLU A 87 1.71 -7.72 -9.53
N LYS A 88 2.29 -7.91 -8.34
CA LYS A 88 2.25 -9.20 -7.63
C LYS A 88 0.82 -9.67 -7.38
N TRP A 89 -0.07 -8.76 -6.98
CA TRP A 89 -1.48 -9.08 -6.76
C TRP A 89 -2.16 -9.54 -8.07
N ILE A 90 -1.91 -8.85 -9.19
CA ILE A 90 -2.45 -9.25 -10.52
C ILE A 90 -1.96 -10.64 -10.90
N GLU A 91 -0.67 -10.93 -10.71
CA GLU A 91 -0.09 -12.25 -10.98
C GLU A 91 -0.73 -13.34 -10.13
N ARG A 92 -0.89 -13.11 -8.82
CA ARG A 92 -1.59 -14.03 -7.91
C ARG A 92 -3.02 -14.27 -8.35
N GLN A 93 -3.76 -13.23 -8.73
CA GLN A 93 -5.14 -13.38 -9.21
C GLN A 93 -5.21 -14.16 -10.53
N HIS A 94 -4.27 -13.94 -11.45
CA HIS A 94 -4.19 -14.68 -12.71
C HIS A 94 -3.90 -16.17 -12.47
N GLN A 95 -3.01 -16.49 -11.52
CA GLN A 95 -2.72 -17.87 -11.14
C GLN A 95 -3.93 -18.53 -10.47
N ARG A 96 -4.55 -17.87 -9.50
CA ARG A 96 -5.77 -18.36 -8.83
C ARG A 96 -6.91 -18.59 -9.80
N GLY A 97 -7.08 -17.70 -10.79
CA GLY A 97 -8.08 -17.87 -11.84
C GLY A 97 -7.89 -19.15 -12.66
N LYS A 98 -6.64 -19.54 -12.95
CA LYS A 98 -6.32 -20.80 -13.65
C LYS A 98 -6.62 -22.03 -12.80
N GLU A 99 -6.36 -21.99 -11.48
CA GLU A 99 -6.68 -23.09 -10.58
C GLU A 99 -8.19 -23.26 -10.39
N VAL A 100 -8.92 -22.16 -10.23
CA VAL A 100 -10.38 -22.19 -10.02
C VAL A 100 -11.12 -22.59 -11.30
N HIS A 101 -10.66 -22.13 -12.47
CA HIS A 101 -11.18 -22.55 -13.77
C HIS A 101 -10.39 -23.73 -14.34
N ARG A 102 -10.30 -24.83 -13.59
CA ARG A 102 -9.83 -26.10 -14.14
C ARG A 102 -10.92 -26.72 -15.01
N THR A 103 -10.65 -26.86 -16.30
CA THR A 103 -11.45 -27.70 -17.21
C THR A 103 -10.99 -29.14 -17.07
N TYR A 104 -11.93 -30.05 -16.85
CA TYR A 104 -11.67 -31.49 -16.78
C TYR A 104 -11.86 -32.09 -18.17
N GLU A 105 -10.89 -32.88 -18.63
CA GLU A 105 -10.92 -33.47 -19.98
C GLU A 105 -11.67 -34.81 -20.03
N SER A 106 -11.91 -35.43 -18.87
CA SER A 106 -12.67 -36.68 -18.75
C SER A 106 -13.42 -36.80 -17.41
N ILE A 107 -14.34 -37.77 -17.35
CA ILE A 107 -15.07 -38.12 -16.12
C ILE A 107 -14.10 -38.68 -15.07
N GLU A 108 -13.10 -39.48 -15.48
CA GLU A 108 -12.06 -39.98 -14.57
C GLU A 108 -11.25 -38.85 -13.93
N ASP A 109 -10.77 -37.85 -14.69
CA ASP A 109 -10.00 -36.71 -14.19
C ASP A 109 -10.81 -35.87 -13.17
N TYR A 110 -12.11 -35.67 -13.43
CA TYR A 110 -13.01 -35.03 -12.48
C TYR A 110 -13.22 -35.85 -11.22
N SER A 111 -13.37 -37.17 -11.34
CA SER A 111 -13.60 -38.04 -10.19
C SER A 111 -12.39 -38.11 -9.24
N GLU A 112 -11.17 -38.04 -9.78
CA GLU A 112 -9.93 -38.09 -9.01
C GLU A 112 -9.58 -36.74 -8.36
N THR A 113 -9.86 -35.62 -9.03
CA THR A 113 -9.36 -34.30 -8.60
C THR A 113 -10.44 -33.28 -8.24
N GLY A 114 -11.67 -33.47 -8.72
CA GLY A 114 -12.80 -32.54 -8.52
C GLY A 114 -13.41 -32.57 -7.11
N PHE A 115 -13.17 -33.64 -6.34
CA PHE A 115 -13.62 -33.78 -4.95
C PHE A 115 -12.47 -33.76 -3.92
N ALA A 116 -11.22 -33.56 -4.35
CA ALA A 116 -10.09 -33.50 -3.43
C ALA A 116 -10.31 -32.36 -2.42
N ASN A 117 -10.32 -32.72 -1.13
CA ASN A 117 -10.70 -31.87 -0.01
C ASN A 117 -10.09 -30.46 -0.10
N LYS A 118 -10.91 -29.43 0.10
CA LYS A 118 -10.42 -28.06 0.32
C LYS A 118 -9.33 -28.09 1.39
N PRO A 119 -8.08 -27.68 1.08
CA PRO A 119 -7.06 -27.56 2.11
C PRO A 119 -7.52 -26.46 3.07
N GLY A 120 -7.90 -26.85 4.29
CA GLY A 120 -8.44 -25.94 5.31
C GLY A 120 -9.65 -26.43 6.10
N ALA A 121 -10.18 -27.63 5.83
CA ALA A 121 -11.15 -28.29 6.71
C ALA A 121 -10.43 -29.14 7.77
N ASN A 122 -9.89 -28.49 8.80
CA ASN A 122 -9.62 -29.05 10.13
C ASN A 122 -10.01 -28.00 11.15
#